data_AF-A0A368QG45-F1
#
_entry.id   AF-A0A368QG45-F1
#
_cell.length_a   1.000
_cell.length_b   1.000
_cell.length_c   1.000
_cell.angle_alpha   90.00
_cell.angle_beta   90.00
_cell.angle_gamma   90.00
#
_symmetry.space_group_name_H-M   'P 1'
#
loop_
_entity.id
_entity.type
_entity.pdbx_description
1 polymer ?
#
loop_
_entity_poly.entity_id
_entity_poly.type
_entity_poly.pdbx_seq_one_letter_code
_entity_poly.pdbx_strand_id
1 'polypeptide(L)'
;MHSACTGTVLKNNKSILSILNSASLVRASVGASKIAPGLMIEVLLPTFEYASGWLDHYDLHYNIAVVNTKSFPAVQEAHIDRLLQIGPHCKVVAAGRQFDRQIYDLYWDNS
;
A
#
# COMPACT_ATOMS: atom_id res chain seq x y z
N MET A 1 -6.19 9.98 -12.34
CA MET A 1 -6.62 8.59 -12.05
C MET A 1 -6.41 8.38 -10.57
N HIS A 2 -7.47 8.11 -9.82
CA HIS A 2 -7.37 7.79 -8.40
C HIS A 2 -7.48 6.28 -8.22
N SER A 3 -6.56 5.70 -7.46
CA SER A 3 -6.55 4.29 -7.11
C SER A 3 -6.43 4.18 -5.60
N ALA A 4 -7.14 3.23 -5.02
CA ALA A 4 -7.15 2.95 -3.60
C ALA A 4 -6.89 1.47 -3.37
N CYS A 5 -6.12 1.14 -2.35
CA CYS A 5 -5.72 -0.22 -2.05
C CYS A 5 -5.30 -0.38 -0.59
N THR A 6 -5.29 -1.61 -0.12
CA THR A 6 -4.71 -1.95 1.18
C THR A 6 -3.27 -2.41 0.98
N GLY A 7 -2.38 -1.98 1.88
CA GLY A 7 -0.99 -2.42 1.91
C GLY A 7 -0.67 -3.23 3.16
N THR A 8 0.40 -4.00 3.11
CA THR A 8 0.91 -4.80 4.23
C THR A 8 2.19 -4.19 4.76
N VAL A 9 2.25 -3.92 6.06
CA VAL A 9 3.45 -3.34 6.68
C VAL A 9 4.57 -4.38 6.70
N LEU A 10 5.68 -4.09 6.02
CA LEU A 10 6.87 -4.94 6.02
C LEU A 10 7.84 -4.60 7.14
N LYS A 11 7.96 -3.31 7.45
CA LYS A 11 8.98 -2.78 8.34
C LYS A 11 8.52 -1.45 8.93
N ASN A 12 8.82 -1.21 10.19
CA ASN A 12 8.58 0.02 10.90
C ASN A 12 9.74 0.24 11.89
N ASN A 13 10.77 0.95 11.43
CA ASN A 13 11.90 1.29 12.30
C ASN A 13 11.75 2.72 12.85
N LYS A 14 12.80 3.25 13.48
CA LYS A 14 12.76 4.59 14.07
C LYS A 14 12.50 5.72 13.06
N SER A 15 12.71 5.51 11.76
CA SER A 15 12.68 6.56 10.74
C SER A 15 11.65 6.32 9.64
N ILE A 16 11.40 5.07 9.27
CA ILE A 16 10.63 4.71 8.07
C ILE A 16 9.64 3.58 8.40
N LEU A 17 8.42 3.75 7.89
CA LEU A 17 7.42 2.70 7.73
C LEU A 17 7.39 2.28 6.26
N SER A 18 7.66 1.01 5.97
CA SER A 18 7.63 0.42 4.63
C SER A 18 6.43 -0.48 4.45
N ILE A 19 5.67 -0.25 3.38
CA ILE A 19 4.39 -0.90 3.10
C ILE A 19 4.47 -1.58 1.75
N LEU A 20 4.29 -2.90 1.74
CA LEU A 20 4.15 -3.70 0.54
C LEU A 20 2.78 -3.44 -0.10
N ASN A 21 2.80 -3.24 -1.41
CA ASN A 21 1.62 -3.02 -2.21
C ASN A 21 1.75 -3.70 -3.58
N SER A 22 0.64 -3.73 -4.31
CA SER A 22 0.64 -4.07 -5.72
C SER A 22 1.15 -2.89 -6.55
N ALA A 23 2.00 -3.17 -7.54
CA ALA A 23 2.44 -2.13 -8.47
C ALA A 23 1.29 -1.54 -9.30
N SER A 24 0.15 -2.23 -9.40
CA SER A 24 -1.07 -1.69 -10.00
C SER A 24 -1.51 -0.37 -9.36
N LEU A 25 -1.18 -0.12 -8.08
CA LEU A 25 -1.45 1.16 -7.41
C LEU A 25 -0.77 2.34 -8.14
N VAL A 26 0.46 2.12 -8.60
CA VAL A 26 1.35 3.20 -9.04
C VAL A 26 1.49 3.29 -10.55
N ARG A 27 0.90 2.36 -11.31
CA ARG A 27 0.93 2.36 -12.78
C ARG A 27 0.15 3.52 -13.38
N ALA A 28 0.61 4.00 -14.54
CA ALA A 28 -0.08 5.05 -15.28
C ALA A 28 -1.49 4.64 -15.77
N SER A 29 -1.66 3.36 -16.08
CA SER A 29 -2.94 2.76 -16.45
C SER A 29 -2.90 1.25 -16.20
N VAL A 30 -4.06 0.59 -16.29
CA VAL A 30 -4.15 -0.87 -16.16
C VAL A 30 -3.24 -1.55 -17.19
N GLY A 31 -2.28 -2.36 -16.72
CA GLY A 31 -1.31 -3.05 -17.58
C GLY A 31 -0.14 -2.21 -18.07
N ALA A 32 -0.03 -0.93 -17.68
CA ALA A 32 1.08 -0.09 -18.10
C ALA A 32 2.44 -0.61 -17.61
N SER A 33 3.45 -0.53 -18.47
CA SER A 33 4.86 -0.78 -18.15
C SER A 33 5.57 0.45 -17.57
N LYS A 34 4.81 1.49 -17.21
CA LYS A 34 5.31 2.74 -16.62
C LYS A 34 4.45 3.15 -15.43
N ILE A 35 5.10 3.82 -14.49
CA ILE A 35 4.49 4.50 -13.35
C ILE A 35 3.76 5.77 -13.80
N ALA A 36 2.73 6.14 -13.06
CA ALA A 36 2.00 7.39 -13.28
C ALA A 36 2.93 8.60 -13.03
N PRO A 37 2.99 9.58 -13.94
CA PRO A 37 3.75 10.80 -13.70
C PRO A 37 3.10 11.64 -12.60
N GLY A 38 3.92 12.30 -11.77
CA GLY A 38 3.43 13.17 -10.69
C GLY A 38 2.67 12.43 -9.59
N LEU A 39 3.02 11.17 -9.35
CA LEU A 39 2.33 10.32 -8.38
C LEU A 39 2.35 10.94 -6.97
N MET A 40 1.17 11.17 -6.42
CA MET A 40 0.97 11.53 -5.02
C MET A 40 0.40 10.32 -4.28
N ILE A 41 1.06 9.91 -3.20
CA ILE A 41 0.64 8.77 -2.39
C ILE A 41 0.29 9.26 -1.00
N GLU A 42 -0.92 8.92 -0.57
CA GLU A 42 -1.36 9.10 0.81
C GLU A 42 -1.66 7.75 1.44
N VAL A 43 -1.26 7.60 2.70
CA VAL A 43 -1.43 6.37 3.47
C VAL A 43 -2.33 6.66 4.66
N LEU A 44 -3.49 6.01 4.68
CA LEU A 44 -4.37 5.98 5.86
C LEU A 44 -3.93 4.85 6.79
N LEU A 45 -3.41 5.21 7.95
CA LEU A 45 -2.92 4.27 8.94
C LEU A 45 -4.07 3.58 9.70
N PRO A 46 -3.78 2.46 10.41
CA PRO A 46 -4.73 1.85 11.33
C PRO A 46 -5.22 2.79 12.44
N THR A 47 -4.42 3.80 12.80
CA THR A 47 -4.76 4.88 13.74
C THR A 47 -5.72 5.93 13.16
N PHE A 48 -6.13 5.78 11.89
CA PHE A 48 -6.92 6.75 11.11
C PHE A 48 -6.21 8.08 10.82
N GLU A 49 -4.90 8.13 11.03
CA GLU A 49 -4.06 9.26 10.62
C GLU A 49 -3.61 9.10 9.17
N TYR A 50 -3.50 10.21 8.45
CA TYR A 50 -2.93 10.26 7.11
C TYR A 50 -1.44 10.56 7.13
N ALA A 51 -0.69 9.88 6.28
CA ALA A 51 0.73 10.12 6.07
C ALA A 51 1.02 10.30 4.57
N SER A 52 1.89 11.27 4.25
CA SER A 52 2.45 11.36 2.91
C SER A 52 3.42 10.19 2.69
N GLY A 53 3.20 9.46 1.60
CA GLY A 53 4.03 8.35 1.18
C GLY A 53 4.83 8.69 -0.07
N TRP A 54 5.92 7.96 -0.28
CA TRP A 54 6.69 7.99 -1.52
C TRP A 54 7.00 6.56 -1.97
N LEU A 55 7.10 6.40 -3.29
CA LEU A 55 7.49 5.13 -3.90
C LEU A 55 8.99 4.91 -3.71
N ASP A 56 9.37 3.81 -3.08
CA ASP A 56 10.77 3.47 -2.78
C ASP A 56 11.33 2.44 -3.77
N HIS A 57 10.66 1.29 -3.85
CA HIS A 57 11.01 0.21 -4.77
C HIS A 57 9.77 -0.30 -5.50
N TYR A 58 9.94 -0.84 -6.70
CA TYR A 58 8.87 -1.51 -7.41
C TYR A 58 9.42 -2.47 -8.46
N ASP A 59 8.61 -3.47 -8.80
CA ASP A 59 8.78 -4.33 -9.95
C ASP A 59 7.44 -4.47 -10.67
N LEU A 60 7.38 -3.93 -11.89
CA LEU A 60 6.18 -3.95 -12.72
C LEU A 60 5.89 -5.31 -13.35
N HIS A 61 6.86 -6.23 -13.40
CA HIS A 61 6.63 -7.59 -13.87
C HIS A 61 6.01 -8.45 -12.76
N TYR A 62 6.58 -8.42 -11.55
CA TYR A 62 6.04 -9.14 -10.40
C TYR A 62 4.85 -8.44 -9.73
N ASN A 63 4.48 -7.26 -10.21
CA ASN A 63 3.39 -6.45 -9.71
C ASN A 63 3.53 -6.07 -8.23
N ILE A 64 4.74 -5.72 -7.82
CA ILE A 64 5.10 -5.35 -6.44
C ILE A 64 5.54 -3.89 -6.38
N ALA A 65 5.11 -3.17 -5.36
CA ALA A 65 5.60 -1.84 -5.02
C ALA A 65 5.79 -1.72 -3.50
N VAL A 66 6.80 -0.96 -3.09
CA VAL A 66 7.05 -0.60 -1.70
C VAL A 66 6.85 0.90 -1.57
N VAL A 67 5.87 1.27 -0.75
CA VAL A 67 5.62 2.66 -0.36
C VAL A 67 6.24 2.89 1.01
N ASN A 68 7.08 3.90 1.10
CA ASN A 68 7.62 4.35 2.37
C ASN A 68 6.88 5.58 2.87
N THR A 69 6.83 5.72 4.20
CA THR A 69 6.31 6.90 4.91
C THR A 69 7.21 7.15 6.12
N LYS A 70 7.02 8.25 6.85
CA LYS A 70 7.63 8.42 8.19
C LYS A 70 7.24 7.25 9.10
N SER A 71 8.06 6.94 10.10
CA SER A 71 7.75 5.89 11.09
C SER A 71 6.56 6.25 11.96
N PHE A 72 5.84 5.23 12.42
CA PHE A 72 4.68 5.38 13.31
C PHE A 72 4.71 4.30 14.39
N PRO A 73 5.12 4.60 15.64
CA PRO A 73 5.35 3.59 16.67
C PRO A 73 4.13 2.68 16.97
N ALA A 74 2.91 3.15 16.72
CA ALA A 74 1.68 2.39 16.94
C ALA A 74 1.37 1.36 15.83
N VAL A 75 2.13 1.34 14.74
CA VAL A 75 1.88 0.47 13.58
C VAL A 75 2.75 -0.79 13.66
N GLN A 76 2.11 -1.95 13.67
CA GLN A 76 2.80 -3.23 13.76
C GLN A 76 3.22 -3.78 12.40
N GLU A 77 4.41 -4.36 12.33
CA GLU A 77 4.90 -5.09 11.16
C GLU A 77 4.17 -6.43 10.99
N ALA A 78 3.91 -6.83 9.74
CA ALA A 78 3.47 -8.18 9.45
C ALA A 78 4.65 -9.16 9.61
N HIS A 79 4.43 -10.24 10.36
CA HIS A 79 5.44 -11.29 10.51
C HIS A 79 5.44 -12.20 9.27
N ILE A 80 6.42 -12.00 8.39
CA ILE A 80 6.61 -12.81 7.19
C ILE A 80 7.69 -13.84 7.48
N ASP A 81 7.27 -15.05 7.84
CA ASP A 81 8.21 -16.16 8.07
C ASP A 81 8.45 -16.93 6.77
N ARG A 82 9.72 -17.08 6.40
CA ARG A 82 10.15 -17.81 5.20
C ARG A 82 9.93 -19.31 5.32
N LEU A 83 9.69 -19.83 6.54
CA LEU A 83 9.57 -21.24 6.84
C LEU A 83 8.12 -21.77 6.81
N LEU A 84 7.13 -20.88 6.68
CA LEU A 84 5.72 -21.27 6.64
C LEU A 84 5.34 -21.80 5.24
N GLN A 85 5.47 -23.11 5.05
CA GLN A 85 4.92 -23.78 3.87
C GLN A 85 3.40 -23.90 4.02
N ILE A 86 2.65 -23.13 3.23
CA ILE A 86 1.18 -23.23 3.17
C ILE A 86 0.84 -24.38 2.23
N GLY A 87 0.34 -25.49 2.79
CA GLY A 87 -0.13 -26.63 2.03
C GLY A 87 -1.53 -26.41 1.43
N PRO A 88 -1.97 -27.30 0.53
CA PRO A 88 -3.37 -27.33 0.08
C PRO A 88 -4.33 -27.41 1.28
N HIS A 89 -5.48 -26.74 1.17
CA HIS A 89 -6.55 -26.73 2.18
C HIS A 89 -6.21 -26.05 3.53
N CYS A 90 -5.06 -25.36 3.65
CA CYS A 90 -4.82 -24.49 4.79
C CYS A 90 -5.88 -23.37 4.85
N LYS A 91 -6.36 -23.07 6.07
CA LYS A 91 -7.26 -21.94 6.28
C LYS A 91 -6.46 -20.64 6.18
N VAL A 92 -6.92 -19.73 5.33
CA VAL A 92 -6.33 -18.41 5.12
C VAL A 92 -7.41 -17.34 5.20
N VAL A 93 -7.00 -16.11 5.50
CA VAL A 93 -7.89 -14.94 5.54
C VAL A 93 -7.31 -13.87 4.61
N ALA A 94 -8.19 -13.26 3.80
CA ALA A 94 -7.86 -12.05 3.07
C ALA A 94 -8.33 -10.85 3.92
N ALA A 95 -7.38 -10.00 4.33
CA ALA A 95 -7.67 -8.75 5.03
C ALA A 95 -7.50 -7.57 4.07
N GLY A 96 -8.47 -6.66 4.09
CA GLY A 96 -8.49 -5.47 3.24
C GLY A 96 -9.35 -4.39 3.87
N ARG A 97 -9.13 -3.15 3.45
CA ARG A 97 -9.99 -2.01 3.75
C ARG A 97 -11.02 -1.86 2.63
N GLN A 98 -12.28 -1.68 3.00
CA GLN A 98 -13.31 -1.26 2.08
C GLN A 98 -13.14 0.23 1.79
N PHE A 99 -13.07 0.60 0.51
CA PHE A 99 -12.97 1.98 0.06
C PHE A 99 -14.35 2.44 -0.38
N ASP A 100 -14.90 3.45 0.30
CA ASP A 100 -16.15 4.06 -0.12
C ASP A 100 -15.88 5.11 -1.18
N ARG A 101 -16.59 5.05 -2.32
CA ARG A 101 -16.37 5.99 -3.43
C ARG A 101 -16.77 7.41 -3.06
N GLN A 102 -17.78 7.58 -2.19
CA GLN A 102 -18.32 8.90 -1.85
C GLN A 102 -17.33 9.84 -1.16
N ILE A 103 -16.30 9.32 -0.50
CA ILE A 103 -15.27 10.15 0.16
C ILE A 103 -14.32 10.77 -0.87
N TYR A 104 -14.05 10.09 -2.00
CA TYR A 104 -13.10 10.59 -3.00
C TYR A 104 -13.63 11.82 -3.74
N ASP A 105 -14.93 11.86 -4.02
CA ASP A 105 -15.55 13.00 -4.72
C ASP A 105 -15.60 14.26 -3.82
N LEU A 106 -15.77 14.12 -2.50
CA LEU A 106 -15.87 15.26 -1.58
C LEU A 106 -14.53 15.98 -1.31
N TYR A 107 -13.43 15.23 -1.24
CA TYR A 107 -12.12 15.80 -0.88
C TYR A 107 -11.32 16.31 -2.08
N TRP A 108 -11.55 15.80 -3.29
CA TRP A 108 -10.73 16.13 -4.47
C TRP A 108 -11.43 17.02 -5.51
N ASP A 109 -12.75 17.18 -5.48
CA ASP A 109 -13.44 18.17 -6.34
C ASP A 109 -13.34 19.63 -5.81
N ASN A 110 -12.73 19.83 -4.63
CA ASN A 110 -12.54 21.14 -4.00
C ASN A 110 -11.07 21.64 -4.02
N SER A 111 -10.20 21.04 -4.84
CA SER A 111 -8.77 21.39 -4.95
C SER A 111 -8.39 21.98 -6.31
#